data_AF-A0A2T6B8I3-F1
#
_entry.id   AF-A0A2T6B8I3-F1
#
_cell.length_a   1.000
_cell.length_b   1.000
_cell.length_c   1.000
_cell.angle_alpha   90.00
_cell.angle_beta   90.00
_cell.angle_gamma   90.00
#
_symmetry.space_group_name_H-M   'P 1'
#
loop_
_entity.id
_entity.type
_entity.pdbx_description
1 polymer ?
#
loop_
_entity_poly.entity_id
_entity_poly.type
_entity_poly.pdbx_seq_one_letter_code
_entity_poly.pdbx_strand_id
1 'polypeptide(L)'
;MNGYEMERPMTYTTLFADAKNVALRERHRTSHPLTRGRQRGVSLIEGILYLVFALSVVIGGIVLFQSAQLSNRVTEAARGLVAISSETRALHQNARSFGTSGTDLNAALINAGAVPSNFQDNTGTGIRHPWNGAVNVTAEDQEFTIELVGIPSDACSRISTVDARGQGVAGIGITSVQFGSNAPISGEVTLTDASAGCGNQATQTITFTYAR
;
A
#
# COMPACT_ATOMS: atom_id res chain seq x y z
N MET A 1 -20.98 25.85 46.43
CA MET A 1 -22.28 25.89 47.12
C MET A 1 -23.12 24.74 46.58
N ASN A 2 -23.09 23.59 47.25
CA ASN A 2 -24.01 22.48 47.02
C ASN A 2 -24.26 21.89 48.41
N GLY A 3 -25.41 22.26 48.99
CA GLY A 3 -25.84 21.82 50.31
C GLY A 3 -26.43 20.43 50.24
N TYR A 4 -25.79 19.50 50.95
CA TYR A 4 -26.38 18.24 51.38
C TYR A 4 -27.01 18.48 52.75
N GLU A 5 -28.33 18.34 52.87
CA GLU A 5 -29.02 18.30 54.15
C GLU A 5 -28.94 16.90 54.77
N MET A 6 -28.51 16.91 56.02
CA MET A 6 -28.52 15.80 56.97
C MET A 6 -29.91 15.68 57.58
N GLU A 7 -30.46 14.47 57.69
CA GLU A 7 -31.28 14.13 58.85
C GLU A 7 -30.86 12.78 59.44
N ARG A 8 -30.94 12.75 60.77
CA ARG A 8 -30.21 11.92 61.73
C ARG A 8 -31.12 10.83 62.34
N PRO A 9 -30.57 9.93 63.18
CA PRO A 9 -31.09 8.58 63.39
C PRO A 9 -32.02 8.49 64.61
N MET A 10 -32.75 7.37 64.72
CA MET A 10 -33.36 6.93 65.97
C MET A 10 -33.09 5.43 66.20
N THR A 11 -32.34 5.19 67.27
CA THR A 11 -32.05 3.90 67.91
C THR A 11 -33.17 3.60 68.91
N TYR A 12 -33.66 2.36 69.02
CA TYR A 12 -33.59 1.61 70.28
C TYR A 12 -34.05 0.15 70.16
N THR A 13 -33.49 -0.63 71.08
CA THR A 13 -33.43 -2.09 71.19
C THR A 13 -34.54 -2.63 72.11
N THR A 14 -34.72 -3.96 72.04
CA THR A 14 -35.26 -4.92 73.03
C THR A 14 -36.72 -5.37 72.83
N LEU A 15 -36.97 -6.69 72.75
CA LEU A 15 -37.36 -7.54 73.90
C LEU A 15 -37.46 -9.02 73.47
N PHE A 16 -37.14 -9.92 74.41
CA PHE A 16 -37.19 -11.39 74.32
C PHE A 16 -38.59 -11.97 74.61
N ALA A 17 -38.73 -13.29 74.37
CA ALA A 17 -39.83 -14.25 74.65
C ALA A 17 -40.69 -14.56 73.40
N ASP A 18 -41.11 -15.78 73.08
CA ASP A 18 -41.33 -16.98 73.89
C ASP A 18 -41.24 -18.22 72.96
N ALA A 19 -40.78 -19.33 73.51
CA ALA A 19 -40.75 -20.61 72.82
C ALA A 19 -42.10 -21.31 73.00
N LYS A 20 -42.74 -21.76 71.90
CA LYS A 20 -43.57 -22.98 71.86
C LYS A 20 -44.16 -23.22 70.47
N ASN A 21 -44.32 -24.52 70.18
CA ASN A 21 -45.19 -25.13 69.17
C ASN A 21 -44.52 -25.60 67.87
N VAL A 22 -43.93 -26.79 68.01
CA VAL A 22 -44.08 -27.95 67.12
C VAL A 22 -45.39 -27.90 66.31
N ALA A 23 -45.30 -27.99 64.97
CA ALA A 23 -46.08 -28.92 64.13
C ALA A 23 -46.02 -28.60 62.62
N LEU A 24 -45.74 -29.65 61.84
CA LEU A 24 -46.20 -29.95 60.47
C LEU A 24 -45.47 -29.23 59.31
N ARG A 25 -44.59 -29.98 58.61
CA ARG A 25 -44.87 -30.62 57.30
C ARG A 25 -45.25 -29.61 56.22
N GLU A 26 -44.30 -29.32 55.33
CA GLU A 26 -44.46 -29.47 53.88
C GLU A 26 -43.10 -29.31 53.18
N ARG A 27 -42.65 -30.36 52.49
CA ARG A 27 -41.49 -30.26 51.60
C ARG A 27 -41.94 -29.50 50.36
N HIS A 28 -41.64 -28.21 50.29
CA HIS A 28 -41.73 -27.47 49.03
C HIS A 28 -40.71 -28.04 48.05
N ARG A 29 -41.18 -28.91 47.14
CA ARG A 29 -40.45 -29.33 45.95
C ARG A 29 -40.43 -28.13 45.00
N THR A 30 -39.33 -27.39 45.00
CA THR A 30 -39.05 -26.35 43.99
C THR A 30 -38.88 -27.04 42.64
N SER A 31 -39.92 -27.07 41.82
CA SER A 31 -39.84 -27.44 40.41
C SER A 31 -39.12 -26.33 39.65
N HIS A 32 -37.85 -26.56 39.28
CA HIS A 32 -37.16 -25.74 38.29
C HIS A 32 -37.86 -25.92 36.94
N PRO A 33 -38.41 -24.86 36.31
CA PRO A 33 -38.86 -24.95 34.94
C PRO A 33 -37.62 -25.10 34.06
N LEU A 34 -37.41 -26.29 33.52
CA LEU A 34 -36.46 -26.51 32.44
C LEU A 34 -37.01 -25.80 31.20
N THR A 35 -36.60 -24.55 31.00
CA THR A 35 -36.78 -23.86 29.72
C THR A 35 -36.06 -24.67 28.66
N ARG A 36 -36.83 -25.50 27.93
CA ARG A 36 -36.32 -26.29 26.81
C ARG A 36 -35.95 -25.29 25.71
N GLY A 37 -34.66 -24.95 25.66
CA GLY A 37 -34.10 -24.10 24.61
C GLY A 37 -34.44 -24.73 23.26
N ARG A 38 -35.25 -24.03 22.45
CA ARG A 38 -35.61 -24.46 21.11
C ARG A 38 -34.33 -24.42 20.28
N GLN A 39 -33.69 -25.59 20.08
CA GLN A 39 -32.54 -25.72 19.20
C GLN A 39 -33.01 -25.37 17.78
N ARG A 40 -32.78 -24.13 17.38
CA ARG A 40 -32.92 -23.71 15.99
C ARG A 40 -31.67 -24.20 15.27
N GLY A 41 -31.73 -25.41 14.74
CA GLY A 41 -30.74 -25.88 13.80
C GLY A 41 -30.79 -24.98 12.58
N VAL A 42 -29.66 -24.34 12.27
CA VAL A 42 -29.49 -23.63 10.99
C VAL A 42 -29.59 -24.69 9.90
N SER A 43 -30.45 -24.47 8.91
CA SER A 43 -30.54 -25.39 7.78
C SER A 43 -29.19 -25.41 7.05
N LEU A 44 -28.74 -26.57 6.58
CA LEU A 44 -27.47 -26.68 5.86
C LEU A 44 -27.37 -25.68 4.70
N ILE A 45 -28.48 -25.43 4.00
CA ILE A 45 -28.56 -24.47 2.88
C ILE A 45 -28.48 -23.00 3.33
N GLU A 46 -28.96 -22.68 4.52
CA GLU A 46 -28.87 -21.33 5.08
C GLU A 46 -27.43 -21.04 5.54
N GLY A 47 -26.75 -22.06 6.08
CA GLY A 47 -25.33 -22.01 6.40
C GLY A 47 -24.46 -21.74 5.17
N ILE A 48 -24.71 -22.41 4.03
CA ILE A 48 -23.89 -22.18 2.83
C ILE A 48 -24.05 -20.75 2.28
N LEU A 49 -25.25 -20.17 2.38
CA LEU A 49 -25.51 -18.82 1.88
C LEU A 49 -24.68 -17.79 2.64
N TYR A 50 -24.62 -17.90 3.98
CA TYR A 50 -23.76 -17.03 4.78
C TYR A 50 -22.27 -17.22 4.48
N LEU A 51 -21.83 -18.46 4.23
CA LEU A 51 -20.45 -18.72 3.83
C LEU A 51 -20.11 -18.09 2.49
N VAL A 52 -21.00 -18.19 1.50
CA VAL A 52 -20.81 -17.57 0.17
C VAL A 52 -20.73 -16.05 0.29
N PHE A 53 -21.63 -15.43 1.05
CA PHE A 53 -21.58 -13.98 1.28
C PHE A 53 -20.30 -13.56 2.00
N ALA A 54 -19.90 -14.27 3.04
CA ALA A 54 -18.65 -14.00 3.76
C ALA A 54 -17.43 -14.06 2.84
N LEU A 55 -17.33 -15.11 2.00
CA LEU A 55 -16.24 -15.27 1.04
C LEU A 55 -16.23 -14.15 -0.01
N SER A 56 -17.40 -13.76 -0.50
CA SER A 56 -17.52 -12.72 -1.53
C SER A 56 -17.03 -11.36 -1.01
N VAL A 57 -17.34 -11.02 0.25
CA VAL A 57 -16.86 -9.80 0.91
C VAL A 57 -15.34 -9.83 1.10
N VAL A 58 -14.79 -10.97 1.52
CA VAL A 58 -13.34 -11.12 1.69
C VAL A 58 -12.61 -10.96 0.35
N ILE A 59 -13.10 -11.60 -0.72
CA ILE A 59 -12.52 -11.47 -2.07
C ILE A 59 -12.61 -10.01 -2.56
N GLY A 60 -13.77 -9.38 -2.42
CA GLY A 60 -13.96 -7.97 -2.78
C GLY A 60 -13.00 -7.04 -2.04
N GLY A 61 -12.80 -7.26 -0.73
CA GLY A 61 -11.86 -6.51 0.09
C GLY A 61 -10.40 -6.68 -0.36
N ILE A 62 -9.99 -7.90 -0.72
CA ILE A 62 -8.63 -8.18 -1.21
C ILE A 62 -8.36 -7.46 -2.53
N VAL A 63 -9.29 -7.47 -3.48
CA VAL A 63 -9.11 -6.78 -4.79
C VAL A 63 -8.98 -5.27 -4.60
N LEU A 64 -9.83 -4.67 -3.75
CA LEU A 64 -9.73 -3.25 -3.43
C LEU A 64 -8.37 -2.93 -2.79
N PHE A 65 -7.92 -3.76 -1.84
CA PHE A 65 -6.63 -3.59 -1.20
C PHE A 65 -5.46 -3.72 -2.19
N GLN A 66 -5.46 -4.73 -3.06
CA GLN A 66 -4.43 -4.93 -4.07
C GLN A 66 -4.35 -3.75 -5.05
N SER A 67 -5.50 -3.24 -5.50
CA SER A 67 -5.54 -2.07 -6.40
C SER A 67 -5.03 -0.79 -5.71
N ALA A 68 -5.34 -0.60 -4.42
CA ALA A 68 -4.80 0.50 -3.63
C ALA A 68 -3.27 0.40 -3.47
N GLN A 69 -2.75 -0.80 -3.18
CA GLN A 69 -1.31 -1.03 -3.05
C GLN A 69 -0.57 -0.77 -4.36
N LEU A 70 -1.11 -1.21 -5.50
CA LEU A 70 -0.56 -0.89 -6.81
C LEU A 70 -0.50 0.62 -7.05
N SER A 71 -1.58 1.34 -6.77
CA SER A 71 -1.63 2.79 -6.97
C SER A 71 -0.63 3.53 -6.08
N ASN A 72 -0.47 3.09 -4.83
CA ASN A 72 0.53 3.63 -3.90
C ASN A 72 1.96 3.42 -4.43
N ARG A 73 2.28 2.19 -4.86
CA ARG A 73 3.59 1.85 -5.44
C ARG A 73 3.88 2.62 -6.72
N VAL A 74 2.90 2.78 -7.61
CA VAL A 74 3.03 3.60 -8.83
C VAL A 74 3.31 5.06 -8.47
N THR A 75 2.60 5.61 -7.48
CA THR A 75 2.82 6.99 -7.02
C THR A 75 4.19 7.17 -6.38
N GLU A 76 4.64 6.18 -5.60
CA GLU A 76 5.97 6.16 -5.01
C GLU A 76 7.05 6.08 -6.08
N ALA A 77 6.90 5.18 -7.06
CA ALA A 77 7.77 5.08 -8.24
C ALA A 77 7.87 6.41 -9.01
N ALA A 78 6.73 7.05 -9.28
CA ALA A 78 6.66 8.34 -9.94
C ALA A 78 7.45 9.42 -9.18
N ARG A 79 7.24 9.53 -7.86
CA ARG A 79 7.96 10.49 -7.02
C ARG A 79 9.46 10.23 -7.00
N GLY A 80 9.88 8.96 -6.92
CA GLY A 80 11.29 8.58 -7.00
C GLY A 80 11.92 8.94 -8.33
N LEU A 81 11.26 8.64 -9.46
CA LEU A 81 11.75 8.97 -10.80
C LEU A 81 11.85 10.49 -11.01
N VAL A 82 10.85 11.25 -10.56
CA VAL A 82 10.88 12.72 -10.59
C VAL A 82 12.07 13.24 -9.79
N ALA A 83 12.27 12.74 -8.56
CA ALA A 83 13.39 13.15 -7.71
C ALA A 83 14.75 12.80 -8.32
N ILE A 84 14.94 11.55 -8.72
CA ILE A 84 16.21 11.08 -9.32
C ILE A 84 16.52 11.87 -10.59
N SER A 85 15.55 12.04 -11.50
CA SER A 85 15.76 12.78 -12.75
C SER A 85 16.02 14.27 -12.53
N SER A 86 15.37 14.91 -11.54
CA SER A 86 15.61 16.33 -11.23
C SER A 86 16.97 16.54 -10.55
N GLU A 87 17.33 15.69 -9.60
CA GLU A 87 18.59 15.79 -8.88
C GLU A 87 19.78 15.43 -9.78
N THR A 88 19.63 14.45 -10.69
CA THR A 88 20.65 14.13 -11.69
C THR A 88 20.97 15.35 -12.55
N ARG A 89 19.94 16.10 -13.01
CA ARG A 89 20.12 17.35 -13.74
C ARG A 89 20.73 18.45 -12.87
N ALA A 90 20.28 18.60 -11.64
CA ALA A 90 20.82 19.60 -10.71
C ALA A 90 22.31 19.40 -10.45
N LEU A 91 22.75 18.16 -10.19
CA LEU A 91 24.16 17.83 -9.95
C LEU A 91 25.05 18.10 -11.17
N HIS A 92 24.50 17.96 -12.38
CA HIS A 92 25.22 18.18 -13.64
C HIS A 92 24.95 19.55 -14.27
N GLN A 93 24.26 20.47 -13.57
CA GLN A 93 23.86 21.77 -14.15
C GLN A 93 25.05 22.59 -14.67
N ASN A 94 26.21 22.46 -14.02
CA ASN A 94 27.46 23.16 -14.36
C ASN A 94 28.43 22.32 -15.19
N ALA A 95 28.16 21.03 -15.38
CA ALA A 95 28.98 20.14 -16.19
C ALA A 95 28.67 20.33 -17.68
N ARG A 96 29.57 19.99 -18.61
CA ARG A 96 29.26 20.06 -20.07
C ARG A 96 28.51 18.83 -20.58
N SER A 97 28.50 17.75 -19.83
CA SER A 97 27.88 16.46 -20.12
C SER A 97 27.52 15.76 -18.80
N PHE A 98 26.72 14.69 -18.87
CA PHE A 98 26.45 13.80 -17.74
C PHE A 98 27.60 12.80 -17.49
N GLY A 99 28.52 12.66 -18.44
CA GLY A 99 29.63 11.72 -18.39
C GLY A 99 29.90 11.13 -19.77
N THR A 100 30.82 10.18 -19.86
CA THR A 100 30.97 9.35 -21.06
C THR A 100 29.78 8.41 -21.17
N SER A 101 29.25 8.21 -22.38
CA SER A 101 28.21 7.20 -22.66
C SER A 101 28.50 5.86 -21.97
N GLY A 102 27.50 5.30 -21.28
CA GLY A 102 27.59 4.07 -20.51
C GLY A 102 28.15 4.20 -19.09
N THR A 103 28.42 5.41 -18.60
CA THR A 103 28.90 5.61 -17.21
C THR A 103 27.76 5.45 -16.22
N ASP A 104 27.89 4.52 -15.26
CA ASP A 104 26.96 4.36 -14.15
C ASP A 104 27.03 5.55 -13.18
N LEU A 105 25.89 6.18 -12.92
CA LEU A 105 25.73 7.32 -12.04
C LEU A 105 25.15 6.96 -10.67
N ASN A 106 24.71 5.72 -10.43
CA ASN A 106 23.99 5.32 -9.21
C ASN A 106 24.77 5.65 -7.94
N ALA A 107 26.03 5.24 -7.85
CA ALA A 107 26.86 5.49 -6.67
C ALA A 107 27.09 7.00 -6.44
N ALA A 108 27.28 7.77 -7.51
CA ALA A 108 27.45 9.22 -7.42
C ALA A 108 26.18 9.91 -6.91
N LEU A 109 25.01 9.50 -7.41
CA LEU A 109 23.71 10.03 -6.99
C LEU A 109 23.40 9.68 -5.52
N ILE A 110 23.67 8.45 -5.10
CA ILE A 110 23.49 8.04 -3.70
C ILE A 110 24.40 8.85 -2.77
N ASN A 111 25.70 8.96 -3.10
CA ASN A 111 26.66 9.73 -2.31
C ASN A 111 26.33 11.22 -2.25
N ALA A 112 25.72 11.77 -3.30
CA ALA A 112 25.27 13.15 -3.35
C ALA A 112 23.93 13.38 -2.59
N GLY A 113 23.28 12.33 -2.09
CA GLY A 113 21.98 12.42 -1.43
C GLY A 113 20.81 12.66 -2.39
N ALA A 114 21.01 12.48 -3.69
CA ALA A 114 19.99 12.67 -4.74
C ALA A 114 18.93 11.55 -4.78
N VAL A 115 19.22 10.42 -4.12
CA VAL A 115 18.34 9.24 -4.11
C VAL A 115 17.61 9.16 -2.76
N PRO A 116 16.27 9.22 -2.74
CA PRO A 116 15.48 9.02 -1.52
C PRO A 116 15.85 7.71 -0.80
N SER A 117 15.87 7.70 0.53
CA SER A 117 16.31 6.53 1.30
C SER A 117 15.46 5.28 1.07
N ASN A 118 14.17 5.43 0.75
CA ASN A 118 13.28 4.32 0.39
C ASN A 118 13.61 3.69 -0.98
N PHE A 119 14.32 4.42 -1.85
CA PHE A 119 14.81 3.96 -3.14
C PHE A 119 16.24 3.39 -3.08
N GLN A 120 16.96 3.56 -1.98
CA GLN A 120 18.27 2.92 -1.84
C GLN A 120 18.09 1.44 -1.54
N ASP A 121 18.94 0.59 -2.12
CA ASP A 121 18.96 -0.83 -1.80
C ASP A 121 19.51 -1.09 -0.38
N ASN A 122 19.49 -2.35 0.06
CA ASN A 122 19.94 -2.69 1.42
C ASN A 122 21.46 -2.61 1.58
N THR A 123 22.21 -2.53 0.48
CA THR A 123 23.68 -2.42 0.50
C THR A 123 24.14 -0.96 0.47
N GLY A 124 23.23 -0.01 0.20
CA GLY A 124 23.52 1.42 0.12
C GLY A 124 24.31 1.80 -1.12
N THR A 125 24.35 0.92 -2.13
CA THR A 125 25.18 1.09 -3.33
C THR A 125 24.37 1.06 -4.61
N GLY A 126 23.14 0.56 -4.55
CA GLY A 126 22.21 0.50 -5.68
C GLY A 126 20.91 1.22 -5.39
N ILE A 127 20.15 1.44 -6.45
CA ILE A 127 18.83 2.05 -6.40
C ILE A 127 17.81 0.96 -6.76
N ARG A 128 16.68 0.94 -6.04
CA ARG A 128 15.55 0.04 -6.28
C ARG A 128 14.24 0.80 -6.33
N HIS A 129 13.29 0.28 -7.09
CA HIS A 129 11.93 0.80 -7.12
C HIS A 129 11.00 -0.01 -6.18
N PRO A 130 9.73 0.40 -5.96
CA PRO A 130 8.81 -0.22 -4.99
C PRO A 130 8.44 -1.70 -5.23
N TRP A 131 8.86 -2.27 -6.36
CA TRP A 131 8.72 -3.70 -6.68
C TRP A 131 10.04 -4.47 -6.48
N ASN A 132 11.02 -3.84 -5.82
CA ASN A 132 12.32 -4.39 -5.48
C ASN A 132 13.21 -4.78 -6.68
N GLY A 133 12.89 -4.25 -7.86
CA GLY A 133 13.75 -4.30 -9.03
C GLY A 133 14.74 -3.13 -9.04
N ALA A 134 15.84 -3.29 -9.79
CA ALA A 134 16.91 -2.31 -9.86
C ALA A 134 16.47 -1.06 -10.65
N VAL A 135 17.03 0.08 -10.26
CA VAL A 135 17.00 1.32 -11.03
C VAL A 135 18.43 1.67 -11.41
N ASN A 136 18.72 1.73 -12.70
CA ASN A 136 20.06 2.07 -13.20
C ASN A 136 20.01 3.44 -13.86
N VAL A 137 20.85 4.36 -13.39
CA VAL A 137 21.00 5.68 -13.99
C VAL A 137 22.33 5.74 -14.71
N THR A 138 22.30 5.97 -16.02
CA THR A 138 23.48 5.91 -16.88
C THR A 138 23.65 7.21 -17.65
N ALA A 139 24.86 7.75 -17.70
CA ALA A 139 25.17 8.90 -18.54
C ALA A 139 25.24 8.50 -20.03
N GLU A 140 24.69 9.36 -20.90
CA GLU A 140 24.71 9.24 -22.36
C GLU A 140 25.15 10.58 -22.99
N ASP A 141 26.39 11.00 -22.68
CA ASP A 141 26.97 12.28 -23.10
C ASP A 141 26.11 13.50 -22.70
N GLN A 142 25.24 13.99 -23.60
CA GLN A 142 24.35 15.13 -23.34
C GLN A 142 22.99 14.72 -22.76
N GLU A 143 22.73 13.42 -22.68
CA GLU A 143 21.54 12.83 -22.09
C GLU A 143 21.93 11.93 -20.92
N PHE A 144 20.93 11.44 -20.20
CA PHE A 144 21.08 10.32 -19.28
C PHE A 144 19.85 9.43 -19.37
N THR A 145 20.02 8.17 -19.02
CA THR A 145 18.93 7.20 -18.99
C THR A 145 18.62 6.78 -17.56
N ILE A 146 17.35 6.49 -17.29
CA ILE A 146 16.91 5.79 -16.10
C ILE A 146 16.22 4.50 -16.54
N GLU A 147 16.83 3.37 -16.23
CA GLU A 147 16.30 2.04 -16.49
C GLU A 147 15.63 1.48 -15.22
N LEU A 148 14.39 1.02 -15.35
CA LEU A 148 13.62 0.29 -14.34
C LEU A 148 13.57 -1.18 -14.72
N VAL A 149 14.21 -2.05 -13.95
CA VAL A 149 14.31 -3.48 -14.25
C VAL A 149 13.25 -4.28 -13.47
N GLY A 150 12.41 -5.04 -14.17
CA GLY A 150 11.51 -5.99 -13.52
C GLY A 150 10.24 -5.34 -12.96
N ILE A 151 9.73 -4.29 -13.62
CA ILE A 151 8.46 -3.67 -13.26
C ILE A 151 7.27 -4.53 -13.73
N PRO A 152 6.25 -4.80 -12.89
CA PRO A 152 5.05 -5.50 -13.34
C PRO A 152 4.33 -4.81 -14.51
N SER A 153 3.72 -5.59 -15.40
CA SER A 153 3.10 -5.06 -16.63
C SER A 153 1.96 -4.05 -16.38
N ASP A 154 1.19 -4.24 -15.31
CA ASP A 154 0.14 -3.32 -14.86
C ASP A 154 0.71 -1.96 -14.42
N ALA A 155 1.85 -1.96 -13.74
CA ALA A 155 2.55 -0.74 -13.35
C ALA A 155 3.27 -0.08 -14.53
N CYS A 156 3.86 -0.90 -15.42
CA CYS A 156 4.58 -0.45 -16.60
C CYS A 156 3.72 0.49 -17.46
N SER A 157 2.51 0.04 -17.81
CA SER A 157 1.61 0.82 -18.66
C SER A 157 1.15 2.15 -18.05
N ARG A 158 1.15 2.26 -16.71
CA ARG A 158 0.74 3.47 -15.98
C ARG A 158 1.86 4.49 -15.81
N ILE A 159 3.12 4.08 -15.92
CA ILE A 159 4.29 4.96 -15.68
C ILE A 159 4.92 5.42 -16.99
N SER A 160 4.76 4.67 -18.08
CA SER A 160 5.47 4.92 -19.33
C SER A 160 4.85 5.97 -20.26
N THR A 161 3.69 6.54 -19.92
CA THR A 161 3.06 7.56 -20.76
C THR A 161 3.80 8.90 -20.64
N VAL A 162 4.02 9.54 -21.79
CA VAL A 162 4.72 10.82 -21.92
C VAL A 162 3.97 11.66 -22.94
N ASP A 163 3.74 12.93 -22.65
CA ASP A 163 3.11 13.86 -23.59
C ASP A 163 4.08 14.39 -24.65
N ALA A 164 3.57 15.12 -25.64
CA ALA A 164 4.37 15.73 -26.69
C ALA A 164 5.42 16.75 -26.19
N ARG A 165 5.39 17.16 -24.92
CA ARG A 165 6.35 18.08 -24.30
C ARG A 165 7.41 17.34 -23.49
N GLY A 166 7.43 16.01 -23.52
CA GLY A 166 8.36 15.20 -22.73
C GLY A 166 8.02 15.19 -21.24
N GLN A 167 6.74 15.43 -20.88
CA GLN A 167 6.25 15.36 -19.51
C GLN A 167 5.45 14.07 -19.31
N GLY A 168 5.74 13.34 -18.24
CA GLY A 168 5.07 12.09 -17.92
C GLY A 168 5.11 11.78 -16.43
N VAL A 169 4.66 10.58 -16.08
CA VAL A 169 4.66 10.11 -14.69
C VAL A 169 6.10 9.96 -14.16
N ALA A 170 7.05 9.64 -15.03
CA ALA A 170 8.47 9.54 -14.72
C ALA A 170 9.20 10.91 -14.66
N GLY A 171 8.50 12.03 -14.81
CA GLY A 171 9.05 13.38 -14.69
C GLY A 171 8.97 14.19 -15.98
N ILE A 172 9.92 15.09 -16.16
CA ILE A 172 9.95 16.06 -17.28
C ILE A 172 11.29 15.96 -18.02
N GLY A 173 11.29 16.37 -19.28
CA GLY A 173 12.49 16.34 -20.13
C GLY A 173 12.75 14.98 -20.73
N ILE A 174 11.74 14.10 -20.78
CA ILE A 174 11.85 12.77 -21.39
C ILE A 174 11.89 12.94 -22.91
N THR A 175 12.94 12.43 -23.55
CA THR A 175 13.12 12.47 -25.01
C THR A 175 12.67 11.18 -25.68
N SER A 176 12.85 10.04 -25.00
CA SER A 176 12.36 8.76 -25.48
C SER A 176 12.09 7.77 -24.35
N VAL A 177 11.27 6.76 -24.66
CA VAL A 177 10.98 5.62 -23.78
C VAL A 177 11.22 4.33 -24.55
N GLN A 178 11.95 3.41 -23.95
CA GLN A 178 12.24 2.08 -24.49
C GLN A 178 11.65 1.01 -23.58
N PHE A 179 11.07 -0.02 -24.19
CA PHE A 179 10.52 -1.18 -23.48
C PHE A 179 11.38 -2.42 -23.78
N GLY A 180 12.23 -2.82 -22.85
CA GLY A 180 13.13 -3.95 -23.01
C GLY A 180 14.04 -3.78 -24.23
N SER A 181 14.03 -4.74 -25.14
CA SER A 181 14.82 -4.70 -26.38
C SER A 181 14.10 -4.05 -27.57
N ASN A 182 12.90 -3.47 -27.37
CA ASN A 182 12.19 -2.79 -28.44
C ASN A 182 12.93 -1.52 -28.88
N ALA A 183 12.63 -1.02 -30.07
CA ALA A 183 13.13 0.29 -30.49
C ALA A 183 12.56 1.39 -29.57
N PRO A 184 13.37 2.41 -29.21
CA PRO A 184 12.88 3.53 -28.41
C PRO A 184 11.83 4.33 -29.18
N ILE A 185 10.78 4.75 -28.47
CA ILE A 185 9.77 5.67 -28.97
C ILE A 185 10.18 7.08 -28.56
N SER A 186 10.43 7.95 -29.53
CA SER A 186 10.78 9.34 -29.30
C SER A 186 9.55 10.25 -29.26
N GLY A 187 9.54 11.22 -28.34
CA GLY A 187 8.43 12.18 -28.19
C GLY A 187 7.26 11.63 -27.37
N GLU A 188 6.03 11.82 -27.87
CA GLU A 188 4.81 11.38 -27.18
C GLU A 188 4.73 9.85 -27.12
N VAL A 189 4.43 9.33 -25.92
CA VAL A 189 4.17 7.91 -25.66
C VAL A 189 2.75 7.80 -25.14
N THR A 190 1.84 7.32 -25.98
CA THR A 190 0.43 7.19 -25.65
C THR A 190 0.16 5.97 -24.77
N LEU A 191 -1.04 5.86 -24.20
CA LEU A 191 -1.48 4.65 -23.52
C LEU A 191 -1.47 3.42 -24.42
N THR A 192 -1.72 3.59 -25.72
CA THR A 192 -1.67 2.49 -26.70
C THR A 192 -0.24 1.98 -26.85
N ASP A 193 0.72 2.89 -27.01
CA ASP A 193 2.14 2.56 -27.13
C ASP A 193 2.66 1.89 -25.86
N ALA A 194 2.29 2.44 -24.70
CA ALA A 194 2.59 1.88 -23.39
C ALA A 194 2.05 0.46 -23.25
N SER A 195 0.77 0.22 -23.59
CA SER A 195 0.17 -1.11 -23.50
C SER A 195 0.81 -2.13 -24.43
N ALA A 196 1.21 -1.72 -25.64
CA ALA A 196 1.89 -2.57 -26.60
C ALA A 196 3.33 -2.88 -26.16
N GLY A 197 4.06 -1.87 -25.67
CA GLY A 197 5.45 -1.99 -25.23
C GLY A 197 5.61 -2.80 -23.95
N CYS A 198 4.70 -2.64 -22.98
CA CYS A 198 4.70 -3.42 -21.75
C CYS A 198 4.29 -4.90 -21.94
N GLY A 199 3.46 -5.16 -22.96
CA GLY A 199 2.98 -6.50 -23.29
C GLY A 199 2.26 -7.22 -22.14
N ASN A 200 2.06 -8.53 -22.30
CA ASN A 200 1.39 -9.41 -21.32
C ASN A 200 2.40 -10.24 -20.50
N GLN A 201 3.57 -9.65 -20.18
CA GLN A 201 4.61 -10.33 -19.42
C GLN A 201 4.38 -10.15 -17.91
N ALA A 202 4.97 -11.03 -17.10
CA ALA A 202 4.94 -10.89 -15.64
C ALA A 202 5.68 -9.62 -15.18
N THR A 203 6.79 -9.31 -15.84
CA THR A 203 7.61 -8.12 -15.59
C THR A 203 8.22 -7.61 -16.90
N GLN A 204 8.52 -6.32 -16.94
CA GLN A 204 9.10 -5.61 -18.08
C GLN A 204 10.31 -4.78 -17.60
N THR A 205 11.21 -4.43 -18.51
CA THR A 205 12.21 -3.37 -18.30
C THR A 205 11.81 -2.14 -19.10
N ILE A 206 11.89 -0.95 -18.48
CA ILE A 206 11.60 0.33 -19.14
C ILE A 206 12.81 1.24 -18.99
N THR A 207 13.24 1.86 -20.07
CA THR A 207 14.32 2.86 -20.05
C THR A 207 13.76 4.19 -20.49
N PHE A 208 13.88 5.21 -19.64
CA PHE A 208 13.55 6.59 -19.95
C PHE A 208 14.83 7.34 -20.29
N THR A 209 14.87 7.98 -21.44
CA THR A 209 15.98 8.88 -21.81
C THR A 209 15.57 10.31 -21.54
N TYR A 210 16.44 11.06 -20.88
CA TYR A 210 16.21 12.45 -20.52
C TYR A 210 17.22 13.36 -21.19
N ALA A 211 16.70 14.46 -21.73
CA ALA A 211 17.54 15.59 -22.12
C ALA A 211 18.06 16.33 -20.89
N ARG A 212 19.12 17.10 -21.13
CA ARG A 212 19.71 18.01 -20.18
C ARG A 212 18.74 19.10 -19.68
#